data_AF-A0A1W9M941-F1
#
_entry.id   AF-A0A1W9M941-F1
#
_cell.length_a   1.000
_cell.length_b   1.000
_cell.length_c   1.000
_cell.angle_alpha   90.00
_cell.angle_beta   90.00
_cell.angle_gamma   90.00
#
_symmetry.space_group_name_H-M   'P 1'
#
loop_
_entity.id
_entity.type
_entity.pdbx_description
1 polymer ?
#
loop_
_entity_poly.entity_id
_entity_poly.type
_entity_poly.pdbx_seq_one_letter_code
_entity_poly.pdbx_strand_id
1 'polypeptide(L)'
;MASHGFLGIGGDSWREEVLLHDGSKIVVRRSQNYGGRHEIGQPAPIREHTIRFNLPGSHQGVEWTSEYGEELGRTNFNLLAIHVLHDTPYIVASPNLCLSYNKWGRPNPPYVFFKFNGTTWQRISLEEFPQELTTVNVALSIRGRDLEKLCEEGLVPAEKIKKLNEQTKIVEYKTILREPKKPEDLCPEEIRIQDGWLSISAFSRQSSYEACMKVCDREGVSPKNCPCERLFNQTHKGR
;
A
#
# COMPACT_ATOMS: atom_id res chain seq x y z
N MET A 1 -15.74 -11.21 -27.03
CA MET A 1 -16.27 -12.36 -26.25
C MET A 1 -15.69 -12.28 -24.85
N ALA A 2 -16.49 -11.84 -23.89
CA ALA A 2 -16.10 -11.80 -22.48
C ALA A 2 -16.19 -13.22 -21.92
N SER A 3 -15.06 -13.85 -21.61
CA SER A 3 -15.06 -15.08 -20.84
C SER A 3 -15.46 -14.74 -19.40
N HIS A 4 -16.75 -14.87 -19.11
CA HIS A 4 -17.24 -14.91 -17.75
C HIS A 4 -16.78 -16.24 -17.17
N GLY A 5 -15.74 -16.20 -16.33
CA GLY A 5 -15.29 -17.34 -15.55
C GLY A 5 -16.45 -17.82 -14.67
N PHE A 6 -17.09 -18.90 -15.10
CA PHE A 6 -18.01 -19.70 -14.32
C PHE A 6 -17.24 -20.28 -13.13
N LEU A 7 -17.42 -19.69 -11.95
CA LEU A 7 -17.39 -20.28 -10.59
C LEU A 7 -17.35 -19.11 -9.57
N GLY A 8 -18.52 -18.54 -9.23
CA GLY A 8 -18.86 -17.99 -7.91
C GLY A 8 -17.93 -17.04 -7.13
N ILE A 9 -16.86 -16.48 -7.69
CA ILE A 9 -15.95 -15.54 -7.01
C ILE A 9 -15.71 -14.34 -7.94
N GLY A 10 -16.52 -13.29 -7.75
CA GLY A 10 -16.44 -12.06 -8.55
C GLY A 10 -15.11 -11.33 -8.33
N GLY A 11 -14.45 -10.95 -9.44
CA GLY A 11 -13.22 -10.18 -9.42
C GLY A 11 -12.96 -9.56 -10.79
N ASP A 12 -12.16 -8.49 -10.81
CA ASP A 12 -11.81 -7.76 -12.01
C ASP A 12 -10.37 -8.05 -12.40
N SER A 13 -10.09 -8.06 -13.70
CA SER A 13 -8.72 -8.16 -14.19
C SER A 13 -8.54 -7.40 -15.49
N TRP A 14 -7.40 -6.72 -15.61
CA TRP A 14 -7.01 -5.99 -16.81
C TRP A 14 -5.50 -6.11 -17.02
N ARG A 15 -5.03 -5.64 -18.18
CA ARG A 15 -3.60 -5.47 -18.44
C ARG A 15 -3.30 -4.01 -18.68
N GLU A 16 -2.11 -3.59 -18.31
CA GLU A 16 -1.64 -2.23 -18.53
C GLU A 16 -0.17 -2.23 -18.94
N GLU A 17 0.18 -1.35 -19.88
CA GLU A 17 1.57 -1.08 -20.23
C GLU A 17 2.19 -0.15 -19.20
N VAL A 18 3.28 -0.59 -18.59
CA VAL A 18 4.05 0.21 -17.64
C VAL A 18 5.29 0.74 -18.34
N LEU A 19 5.39 2.07 -18.44
CA LEU A 19 6.57 2.76 -18.96
C LEU A 19 7.66 2.82 -17.87
N LEU A 20 8.82 2.27 -18.18
CA LEU A 20 9.98 2.21 -17.31
C LEU A 20 10.86 3.47 -17.45
N HIS A 21 11.80 3.63 -16.52
CA HIS A 21 12.69 4.79 -16.43
C HIS A 21 13.60 4.98 -17.67
N ASP A 22 13.90 3.89 -18.38
CA ASP A 22 14.72 3.87 -19.60
C ASP A 22 13.89 4.06 -20.90
N GLY A 23 12.58 4.28 -20.76
CA GLY A 23 11.65 4.44 -21.89
C GLY A 23 11.14 3.11 -22.47
N SER A 24 11.62 1.97 -21.99
CA SER A 24 11.05 0.67 -22.35
C SER A 24 9.69 0.45 -21.68
N LYS A 25 8.93 -0.52 -22.17
CA LYS A 25 7.60 -0.86 -21.65
C LYS A 25 7.53 -2.34 -21.26
N ILE A 26 6.83 -2.62 -20.17
CA ILE A 26 6.41 -3.98 -19.79
C ILE A 26 4.88 -4.05 -19.77
N VAL A 27 4.34 -5.25 -20.01
CA VAL A 27 2.90 -5.50 -19.84
C VAL A 27 2.69 -6.15 -18.50
N VAL A 28 1.86 -5.51 -17.67
CA VAL A 28 1.49 -5.99 -16.35
C VAL A 28 0.04 -6.44 -16.38
N ARG A 29 -0.24 -7.62 -15.84
CA ARG A 29 -1.60 -8.08 -15.55
C ARG A 29 -1.93 -7.79 -14.10
N ARG A 30 -3.07 -7.13 -13.89
CA ARG A 30 -3.63 -6.89 -12.56
C ARG A 30 -4.92 -7.67 -12.40
N SER A 31 -5.11 -8.21 -11.22
CA SER A 31 -6.36 -8.86 -10.83
C SER A 31 -6.70 -8.51 -9.40
N GLN A 32 -7.98 -8.30 -9.11
CA GLN A 32 -8.45 -8.02 -7.76
C GLN A 32 -9.77 -8.73 -7.47
N ASN A 33 -9.95 -9.11 -6.21
CA ASN A 33 -11.20 -9.65 -5.69
C ASN A 33 -11.78 -8.71 -4.61
N TYR A 34 -13.03 -8.94 -4.25
CA TYR A 34 -13.76 -8.08 -3.33
C TYR A 34 -14.27 -8.83 -2.11
N GLY A 35 -14.29 -8.15 -0.97
CA GLY A 35 -14.74 -8.72 0.30
C GLY A 35 -14.04 -8.09 1.50
N GLY A 36 -14.56 -8.39 2.69
CA GLY A 36 -14.04 -7.88 3.95
C GLY A 36 -14.94 -6.82 4.61
N ARG A 37 -14.40 -6.08 5.57
CA ARG A 37 -15.19 -5.22 6.48
C ARG A 37 -15.62 -3.93 5.79
N HIS A 38 -16.93 -3.69 5.77
CA HIS A 38 -17.57 -2.50 5.22
C HIS A 38 -18.91 -2.24 5.93
N GLU A 39 -19.39 -1.00 5.83
CA GLU A 39 -20.70 -0.61 6.35
C GLU A 39 -21.83 -1.11 5.45
N ILE A 40 -23.01 -1.31 6.03
CA ILE A 40 -24.21 -1.70 5.29
C ILE A 40 -24.52 -0.61 4.25
N GLY A 41 -24.73 -1.03 2.99
CA GLY A 41 -24.99 -0.14 1.87
C GLY A 41 -23.75 0.42 1.16
N GLN A 42 -22.54 0.15 1.68
CA GLN A 42 -21.29 0.45 0.98
C GLN A 42 -20.83 -0.75 0.13
N PRO A 43 -20.15 -0.53 -1.02
CA PRO A 43 -19.57 -1.63 -1.77
C PRO A 43 -18.43 -2.30 -0.97
N ALA A 44 -18.34 -3.62 -1.08
CA ALA A 44 -17.24 -4.38 -0.47
C ALA A 44 -15.88 -3.82 -0.92
N PRO A 45 -14.87 -3.72 -0.03
CA PRO A 45 -13.56 -3.19 -0.40
C PRO A 45 -12.81 -4.19 -1.29
N ILE A 46 -11.70 -3.73 -1.89
CA ILE A 46 -10.74 -4.65 -2.51
C ILE A 46 -10.16 -5.51 -1.38
N ARG A 47 -10.38 -6.82 -1.47
CA ARG A 47 -9.89 -7.79 -0.49
C ARG A 47 -8.41 -8.02 -0.72
N GLU A 48 -8.04 -8.36 -1.95
CA GLU A 48 -6.67 -8.58 -2.40
C GLU A 48 -6.52 -8.02 -3.83
N HIS A 49 -5.29 -7.66 -4.19
CA HIS A 49 -4.92 -7.54 -5.59
C HIS A 49 -3.58 -8.20 -5.87
N THR A 50 -3.42 -8.68 -7.09
CA THR A 50 -2.25 -9.40 -7.56
C THR A 50 -1.78 -8.79 -8.87
N ILE A 51 -0.47 -8.67 -8.98
CA ILE A 51 0.27 -8.05 -10.07
C ILE A 51 1.19 -9.11 -10.65
N ARG A 52 1.10 -9.36 -11.96
CA ARG A 52 1.92 -10.35 -12.66
C ARG A 52 2.54 -9.75 -13.91
N PHE A 53 3.82 -9.99 -14.12
CA PHE A 53 4.53 -9.57 -15.33
C PHE A 53 5.76 -10.44 -15.54
N ASN A 54 6.31 -10.41 -16.76
CA ASN A 54 7.59 -11.04 -17.05
C ASN A 54 8.70 -9.99 -17.07
N LEU A 55 9.89 -10.38 -16.62
CA LEU A 55 11.07 -9.53 -16.74
C LEU A 55 11.43 -9.29 -18.22
N PRO A 56 11.83 -8.05 -18.60
CA PRO A 56 12.34 -7.78 -19.93
C PRO A 56 13.48 -8.75 -20.29
N GLY A 57 13.47 -9.27 -21.51
CA GLY A 57 14.53 -10.19 -21.99
C GLY A 57 14.57 -11.56 -21.31
N SER A 58 13.61 -11.88 -20.44
CA SER A 58 13.54 -13.14 -19.69
C SER A 58 12.14 -13.77 -19.74
N HIS A 59 12.08 -15.09 -19.53
CA HIS A 59 10.81 -15.80 -19.30
C HIS A 59 10.44 -15.88 -17.82
N GLN A 60 11.21 -15.23 -16.93
CA GLN A 60 10.93 -15.21 -15.51
C GLN A 60 9.68 -14.37 -15.23
N GLY A 61 8.62 -15.06 -14.81
CA GLY A 61 7.42 -14.44 -14.27
C GLY A 61 7.65 -13.95 -12.85
N VAL A 62 7.16 -12.75 -12.57
CA VAL A 62 7.18 -12.10 -11.27
C VAL A 62 5.75 -11.87 -10.82
N GLU A 63 5.45 -12.19 -9.57
CA GLU A 63 4.14 -11.99 -8.95
C GLU A 63 4.29 -11.20 -7.65
N TRP A 64 3.49 -10.16 -7.47
CA TRP A 64 3.34 -9.46 -6.19
C TRP A 64 1.87 -9.39 -5.82
N THR A 65 1.55 -9.65 -4.56
CA THR A 65 0.19 -9.60 -4.05
C THR A 65 0.14 -8.69 -2.84
N SER A 66 -0.80 -7.75 -2.85
CA SER A 66 -1.21 -7.06 -1.64
C SER A 66 -2.31 -7.88 -0.97
N GLU A 67 -1.87 -8.69 -0.01
CA GLU A 67 -2.71 -9.66 0.70
C GLU A 67 -3.83 -8.99 1.51
N TYR A 68 -4.84 -9.78 1.88
CA TYR A 68 -5.87 -9.37 2.82
C TYR A 68 -5.30 -9.21 4.24
N GLY A 69 -5.46 -8.03 4.83
CA GLY A 69 -5.21 -7.83 6.26
C GLY A 69 -6.48 -8.06 7.05
N GLU A 70 -6.55 -9.14 7.84
CA GLU A 70 -7.72 -9.48 8.66
C GLU A 70 -8.08 -8.34 9.63
N GLU A 71 -7.07 -7.74 10.26
CA GLU A 71 -7.18 -6.59 11.14
C GLU A 71 -7.56 -5.28 10.43
N LEU A 72 -7.39 -5.22 9.11
CA LEU A 72 -7.79 -4.08 8.26
C LEU A 72 -9.15 -4.31 7.61
N GLY A 73 -9.54 -5.57 7.46
CA GLY A 73 -10.71 -6.00 6.71
C GLY A 73 -10.62 -5.72 5.21
N ARG A 74 -9.42 -5.54 4.64
CA ARG A 74 -9.16 -5.18 3.23
C ARG A 74 -7.70 -5.41 2.83
N THR A 75 -7.36 -5.15 1.57
CA THR A 75 -5.98 -5.20 1.07
C THR A 75 -5.07 -4.19 1.77
N ASN A 76 -3.81 -4.55 2.00
CA ASN A 76 -2.84 -3.72 2.71
C ASN A 76 -2.44 -2.45 1.94
N PHE A 77 -2.33 -2.50 0.62
CA PHE A 77 -1.66 -1.47 -0.16
C PHE A 77 -2.44 -1.02 -1.39
N ASN A 78 -2.16 0.20 -1.84
CA ASN A 78 -2.45 0.69 -3.17
C ASN A 78 -1.15 0.70 -3.97
N LEU A 79 -1.11 0.04 -5.13
CA LEU A 79 0.04 0.05 -6.01
C LEU A 79 0.20 1.42 -6.67
N LEU A 80 1.40 1.98 -6.65
CA LEU A 80 1.73 3.27 -7.28
C LEU A 80 2.71 3.13 -8.43
N ALA A 81 3.65 2.19 -8.36
CA ALA A 81 4.60 1.99 -9.44
C ALA A 81 5.17 0.58 -9.48
N ILE A 82 5.55 0.17 -10.68
CA ILE A 82 6.38 -0.99 -10.94
C ILE A 82 7.57 -0.50 -11.76
N HIS A 83 8.77 -0.82 -11.28
CA HIS A 83 10.01 -0.47 -11.96
C HIS A 83 10.84 -1.72 -12.20
N VAL A 84 11.70 -1.68 -13.20
CA VAL A 84 12.76 -2.66 -13.40
C VAL A 84 14.03 -1.85 -13.63
N LEU A 85 15.07 -2.14 -12.85
CA LEU A 85 16.39 -1.51 -12.97
C LEU A 85 17.44 -2.62 -12.90
N HIS A 86 18.28 -2.75 -13.93
CA HIS A 86 19.28 -3.81 -14.05
C HIS A 86 18.70 -5.21 -13.74
N ASP A 87 17.64 -5.59 -14.46
CA ASP A 87 16.88 -6.85 -14.29
C ASP A 87 16.25 -7.07 -12.91
N THR A 88 16.28 -6.06 -12.04
CA THR A 88 15.72 -6.12 -10.69
C THR A 88 14.38 -5.40 -10.66
N PRO A 89 13.26 -6.09 -10.40
CA PRO A 89 11.98 -5.45 -10.18
C PRO A 89 11.90 -4.72 -8.84
N TYR A 90 11.22 -3.58 -8.85
CA TYR A 90 10.86 -2.81 -7.67
C TYR A 90 9.39 -2.43 -7.69
N ILE A 91 8.78 -2.38 -6.52
CA ILE A 91 7.41 -1.91 -6.34
C ILE A 91 7.40 -0.72 -5.38
N VAL A 92 6.60 0.27 -5.73
CA VAL A 92 6.20 1.35 -4.83
C VAL A 92 4.71 1.20 -4.56
N ALA A 93 4.35 1.13 -3.28
CA ALA A 93 2.96 1.08 -2.87
C ALA A 93 2.71 2.05 -1.71
N SER A 94 1.51 2.60 -1.60
CA SER A 94 1.08 3.34 -0.40
C SER A 94 0.21 2.45 0.49
N PRO A 95 0.31 2.59 1.82
CA PRO A 95 -0.62 1.93 2.72
C PRO A 95 -2.07 2.31 2.43
N ASN A 96 -2.96 1.33 2.39
CA ASN A 96 -4.38 1.51 2.15
C ASN A 96 -5.09 2.03 3.41
N LEU A 97 -5.34 3.35 3.42
CA LEU A 97 -5.92 4.09 4.55
C LEU A 97 -5.05 4.09 5.82
N CYS A 98 -5.54 4.79 6.85
CA CYS A 98 -4.80 5.02 8.09
C CYS A 98 -4.49 3.74 8.88
N LEU A 99 -5.36 2.74 8.87
CA LEU A 99 -5.11 1.50 9.59
C LEU A 99 -3.92 0.73 9.00
N SER A 100 -3.85 0.64 7.67
CA SER A 100 -2.68 0.03 7.01
C SER A 100 -1.42 0.87 7.27
N TYR A 101 -1.55 2.20 7.22
CA TYR A 101 -0.44 3.10 7.54
C TYR A 101 0.13 2.85 8.95
N ASN A 102 -0.75 2.72 9.95
CA ASN A 102 -0.38 2.37 11.32
C ASN A 102 0.24 0.96 11.41
N LYS A 103 -0.35 -0.05 10.76
CA LYS A 103 0.17 -1.42 10.71
C LYS A 103 1.60 -1.49 10.16
N TRP A 104 1.88 -0.75 9.08
CA TRP A 104 3.12 -0.89 8.32
C TRP A 104 4.26 0.03 8.81
N GLY A 105 4.14 0.54 10.04
CA GLY A 105 5.19 1.30 10.71
C GLY A 105 5.23 2.78 10.34
N ARG A 106 4.11 3.32 9.85
CA ARG A 106 3.91 4.76 9.59
C ARG A 106 5.07 5.39 8.79
N PRO A 107 5.41 4.84 7.60
CA PRO A 107 6.53 5.36 6.80
C PRO A 107 6.35 6.84 6.45
N ASN A 108 7.44 7.59 6.32
CA ASN A 108 7.38 8.99 5.91
C ASN A 108 8.54 9.31 4.94
N PRO A 109 8.28 9.57 3.64
CA PRO A 109 6.97 9.67 2.97
C PRO A 109 6.14 8.36 3.03
N PRO A 110 4.81 8.43 2.83
CA PRO A 110 3.89 7.32 3.13
C PRO A 110 3.89 6.22 2.06
N TYR A 111 5.06 5.65 1.80
CA TYR A 111 5.28 4.56 0.87
C TYR A 111 5.91 3.36 1.55
N VAL A 112 5.63 2.18 1.00
CA VAL A 112 6.33 0.93 1.29
C VAL A 112 6.97 0.46 0.00
N PHE A 113 8.28 0.28 0.04
CA PHE A 113 9.10 -0.11 -1.10
C PHE A 113 9.42 -1.59 -1.02
N PHE A 114 9.35 -2.26 -2.17
CA PHE A 114 9.72 -3.66 -2.29
C PHE A 114 10.73 -3.84 -3.41
N LYS A 115 11.72 -4.70 -3.16
CA LYS A 115 12.71 -5.16 -4.14
C LYS A 115 12.55 -6.67 -4.31
N PHE A 116 12.52 -7.13 -5.55
CA PHE A 116 12.49 -8.56 -5.82
C PHE A 116 13.94 -9.08 -5.90
N ASN A 117 14.27 -10.11 -5.11
CA ASN A 117 15.64 -10.66 -5.05
C ASN A 117 15.88 -11.82 -6.04
N GLY A 118 14.93 -12.07 -6.96
CA GLY A 118 14.93 -13.22 -7.87
C GLY A 118 14.02 -14.37 -7.41
N THR A 119 13.62 -14.40 -6.14
CA THR A 119 12.72 -15.43 -5.58
C THR A 119 11.55 -14.84 -4.82
N THR A 120 11.80 -13.82 -3.99
CA THR A 120 10.82 -13.21 -3.09
C THR A 120 10.91 -11.71 -3.10
N TRP A 121 9.81 -11.06 -2.73
CA TRP A 121 9.78 -9.63 -2.47
C TRP A 121 10.29 -9.34 -1.07
N GLN A 122 11.24 -8.42 -0.98
CA GLN A 122 11.78 -7.91 0.26
C GLN A 122 11.37 -6.46 0.42
N ARG A 123 10.86 -6.09 1.60
CA ARG A 123 10.67 -4.68 1.95
C ARG A 123 12.05 -4.05 2.10
N ILE A 124 12.25 -2.90 1.46
CA ILE A 124 13.48 -2.11 1.56
C ILE A 124 13.17 -0.71 2.10
N SER A 125 14.21 -0.02 2.57
CA SER A 125 14.09 1.36 3.01
C SER A 125 13.99 2.34 1.83
N LEU A 126 13.70 3.61 2.11
CA LEU A 126 13.72 4.66 1.09
C LEU A 126 15.14 4.91 0.57
N GLU A 127 16.13 4.82 1.45
CA GLU A 127 17.55 5.00 1.13
C GLU A 127 18.07 3.91 0.20
N GLU A 128 17.54 2.69 0.32
CA GLU A 128 17.83 1.57 -0.58
C GLU A 128 17.08 1.63 -1.91
N PHE A 129 16.00 2.42 -2.00
CA PHE A 129 15.19 2.53 -3.21
C PHE A 129 15.87 3.44 -4.26
N PRO A 130 16.19 2.96 -5.47
CA PRO A 130 17.02 3.69 -6.43
C PRO A 130 16.51 5.11 -6.74
N GLN A 131 17.42 6.08 -6.77
CA GLN A 131 17.06 7.51 -6.89
C GLN A 131 16.47 7.87 -8.27
N GLU A 132 16.90 7.19 -9.34
CA GLU A 132 16.38 7.41 -10.70
C GLU A 132 14.92 6.99 -10.87
N LEU A 133 14.41 6.11 -10.00
CA LEU A 133 13.03 5.63 -10.05
C LEU A 133 12.11 6.65 -9.36
N THR A 134 11.45 7.48 -10.16
CA THR A 134 10.69 8.64 -9.67
C THR A 134 9.22 8.63 -10.09
N THR A 135 8.83 7.80 -11.05
CA THR A 135 7.50 7.89 -11.66
C THR A 135 6.48 6.96 -10.99
N VAL A 136 5.23 7.42 -11.00
CA VAL A 136 4.01 6.64 -10.75
C VAL A 136 3.45 6.22 -12.11
N ASN A 137 3.53 4.93 -12.43
CA ASN A 137 3.42 4.43 -13.80
C ASN A 137 2.38 3.32 -13.99
N VAL A 138 1.45 3.18 -13.03
CA VAL A 138 0.29 2.29 -13.12
C VAL A 138 -1.01 3.07 -12.94
N ALA A 139 -2.15 2.51 -13.35
CA ALA A 139 -3.44 3.14 -13.10
C ALA A 139 -3.72 3.27 -11.58
N LEU A 140 -4.07 4.48 -11.14
CA LEU A 140 -4.39 4.77 -9.73
C LEU A 140 -5.89 4.57 -9.41
N SER A 141 -6.77 4.95 -10.35
CA SER A 141 -8.23 4.81 -10.20
C SER A 141 -8.68 3.43 -10.65
N ILE A 142 -8.71 2.48 -9.71
CA ILE A 142 -8.99 1.05 -9.97
C ILE A 142 -10.33 0.58 -9.40
N ARG A 143 -11.33 1.46 -9.29
CA ARG A 143 -12.68 1.14 -8.80
C ARG A 143 -13.77 1.83 -9.60
N GLY A 144 -15.00 1.31 -9.51
CA GLY A 144 -16.18 1.89 -10.14
C GLY A 144 -16.04 2.02 -11.66
N ARG A 145 -16.60 3.09 -12.24
CA ARG A 145 -16.58 3.32 -13.69
C ARG A 145 -15.18 3.42 -14.29
N ASP A 146 -14.18 3.83 -13.52
CA ASP A 146 -12.81 3.88 -14.02
C ASP A 146 -12.26 2.47 -14.20
N LEU A 147 -12.53 1.56 -13.27
CA LEU A 147 -12.16 0.15 -13.40
C LEU A 147 -12.85 -0.53 -14.58
N GLU A 148 -14.16 -0.31 -14.75
CA GLU A 148 -14.92 -0.87 -15.87
C GLU A 148 -14.23 -0.54 -17.20
N LYS A 149 -13.82 0.72 -17.38
CA LYS A 149 -13.08 1.17 -18.58
C LYS A 149 -11.71 0.51 -18.72
N LEU A 150 -10.98 0.27 -17.62
CA LEU A 150 -9.70 -0.44 -17.66
C LEU A 150 -9.90 -1.90 -18.12
N CYS A 151 -10.94 -2.57 -17.62
CA CYS A 151 -11.29 -3.93 -17.98
C CYS A 151 -11.75 -4.04 -19.44
N GLU A 152 -12.58 -3.11 -19.91
CA GLU A 152 -13.10 -3.07 -21.28
C GLU A 152 -11.99 -2.86 -22.32
N GLU A 153 -10.96 -2.06 -22.02
CA GLU A 153 -9.83 -1.84 -22.91
C GLU A 153 -9.00 -3.12 -23.12
N GLY A 154 -8.94 -4.00 -22.10
CA GLY A 154 -8.19 -5.25 -22.10
C GLY A 154 -6.66 -5.11 -22.04
N LEU A 155 -6.07 -4.12 -22.72
CA LEU A 155 -4.69 -3.65 -22.55
C LEU A 155 -4.66 -2.12 -22.58
N VAL A 156 -4.39 -1.52 -21.43
CA VAL A 156 -4.35 -0.05 -21.26
C VAL A 156 -2.96 0.47 -21.63
N PRO A 157 -2.82 1.34 -22.66
CA PRO A 157 -1.52 1.87 -23.07
C PRO A 157 -0.91 2.82 -22.02
N ALA A 158 0.42 2.89 -21.94
CA ALA A 158 1.12 3.69 -20.94
C ALA A 158 0.79 5.19 -21.03
N GLU A 159 0.56 5.68 -22.25
CA GLU A 159 0.17 7.07 -22.52
C GLU A 159 -1.23 7.37 -21.98
N LYS A 160 -2.13 6.38 -21.98
CA LYS A 160 -3.47 6.49 -21.38
C LYS A 160 -3.36 6.50 -19.86
N ILE A 161 -2.54 5.62 -19.27
CA ILE A 161 -2.25 5.62 -17.83
C ILE A 161 -1.73 6.99 -17.38
N LYS A 162 -0.74 7.54 -18.10
CA LYS A 162 -0.19 8.86 -17.82
C LYS A 162 -1.28 9.93 -17.78
N LYS A 163 -2.14 9.98 -18.80
CA LYS A 163 -3.28 10.93 -18.87
C LYS A 163 -4.29 10.73 -17.74
N LEU A 164 -4.58 9.49 -17.35
CA LEU A 164 -5.48 9.20 -16.23
C LEU A 164 -4.87 9.70 -14.92
N ASN A 165 -3.57 9.46 -14.71
CA ASN A 165 -2.87 9.87 -13.51
C ASN A 165 -2.66 11.39 -13.42
N GLU A 166 -2.55 12.11 -14.55
CA GLU A 166 -2.47 13.58 -14.58
C GLU A 166 -3.67 14.26 -13.88
N GLN A 167 -4.82 13.57 -13.85
CA GLN A 167 -6.05 14.06 -13.19
C GLN A 167 -6.06 13.84 -11.67
N THR A 168 -5.04 13.17 -11.11
CA THR A 168 -4.97 12.94 -9.67
C THR A 168 -4.85 14.25 -8.90
N LYS A 169 -5.67 14.38 -7.85
CA LYS A 169 -5.59 15.50 -6.90
C LYS A 169 -4.54 15.26 -5.81
N ILE A 170 -4.09 14.01 -5.66
CA ILE A 170 -3.09 13.61 -4.67
C ILE A 170 -1.73 13.99 -5.25
N VAL A 171 -1.18 15.12 -4.81
CA VAL A 171 0.06 15.70 -5.33
C VAL A 171 1.23 14.70 -5.18
N GLU A 172 1.17 13.90 -4.12
CA GLU A 172 2.13 12.85 -3.76
C GLU A 172 2.12 11.66 -4.73
N TYR A 173 1.12 11.55 -5.60
CA TYR A 173 1.07 10.52 -6.63
C TYR A 173 1.52 11.04 -8.01
N LYS A 174 1.99 12.30 -8.09
CA LYS A 174 2.59 12.84 -9.32
C LYS A 174 4.03 12.40 -9.50
N THR A 175 4.76 12.23 -8.40
CA THR A 175 6.14 11.75 -8.35
C THR A 175 6.38 11.03 -7.03
N ILE A 176 7.31 10.09 -6.99
CA ILE A 176 7.73 9.44 -5.75
C ILE A 176 8.50 10.44 -4.90
N LEU A 177 7.87 10.87 -3.81
CA LEU A 177 8.50 11.77 -2.85
C LEU A 177 9.68 11.10 -2.15
N ARG A 178 10.69 11.90 -1.85
CA ARG A 178 11.86 11.51 -1.05
C ARG A 178 11.92 12.25 0.28
N GLU A 179 11.35 13.45 0.33
CA GLU A 179 11.27 14.23 1.55
C GLU A 179 10.11 13.78 2.43
N PRO A 180 10.30 13.79 3.77
CA PRO A 180 9.24 13.51 4.71
C PRO A 180 8.14 14.59 4.63
N LYS A 181 6.90 14.14 4.71
CA LYS A 181 5.73 14.99 4.91
C LYS A 181 5.69 15.54 6.34
N LYS A 182 4.99 16.66 6.50
CA LYS A 182 4.74 17.21 7.83
C LYS A 182 3.80 16.29 8.62
N PRO A 183 3.95 16.18 9.95
CA PRO A 183 3.11 15.33 10.77
C PRO A 183 1.60 15.56 10.61
N GLU A 184 1.17 16.81 10.39
CA GLU A 184 -0.23 17.18 10.18
C GLU A 184 -0.84 16.65 8.87
N ASP A 185 0.01 16.30 7.90
CA ASP A 185 -0.41 15.72 6.62
C ASP A 185 -0.48 14.18 6.65
N LEU A 186 -0.20 13.57 7.81
CA LEU A 186 -0.18 12.13 8.03
C LEU A 186 -1.40 11.68 8.83
N CYS A 187 -1.77 10.40 8.67
CA CYS A 187 -2.83 9.79 9.47
C CYS A 187 -2.53 9.87 10.98
N PRO A 188 -3.55 10.05 11.84
CA PRO A 188 -3.38 9.93 13.28
C PRO A 188 -2.71 8.61 13.69
N GLU A 189 -1.93 8.64 14.76
CA GLU A 189 -1.34 7.43 15.32
C GLU A 189 -2.39 6.62 16.08
N GLU A 190 -2.48 5.35 15.70
CA GLU A 190 -3.39 4.37 16.30
C GLU A 190 -2.63 3.10 16.63
N ILE A 191 -2.93 2.53 17.79
CA ILE A 191 -2.32 1.33 18.34
C ILE A 191 -3.27 0.16 18.15
N ARG A 192 -2.75 -0.94 17.60
CA ARG A 192 -3.50 -2.20 17.49
C ARG A 192 -3.76 -2.77 18.89
N ILE A 193 -5.03 -2.86 19.26
CA ILE A 193 -5.53 -3.53 20.47
C ILE A 193 -6.05 -4.93 20.11
N GLN A 194 -6.64 -5.68 21.02
CA GLN A 194 -7.20 -7.01 20.70
C GLN A 194 -8.29 -6.92 19.61
N ASP A 195 -9.29 -6.06 19.81
CA ASP A 195 -10.51 -6.03 18.98
C ASP A 195 -10.65 -4.80 18.08
N GLY A 196 -9.57 -4.05 17.87
CA GLY A 196 -9.57 -2.93 16.93
C GLY A 196 -8.30 -2.09 16.99
N TRP A 197 -8.50 -0.78 16.88
CA TRP A 197 -7.45 0.22 16.90
C TRP A 197 -7.86 1.33 17.86
N LEU A 198 -6.91 1.80 18.66
CA LEU A 198 -7.13 2.86 19.64
C LEU A 198 -6.18 4.01 19.38
N SER A 199 -6.70 5.24 19.40
CA SER A 199 -5.87 6.45 19.26
C SER A 199 -4.73 6.47 20.28
N ILE A 200 -3.54 6.93 19.87
CA ILE A 200 -2.39 7.14 20.76
C ILE A 200 -2.74 7.99 21.99
N SER A 201 -3.74 8.89 21.85
CA SER A 201 -4.21 9.75 22.94
C SER A 201 -4.77 8.99 24.15
N ALA A 202 -5.28 7.76 23.95
CA ALA A 202 -5.74 6.92 25.05
C ALA A 202 -4.58 6.48 25.97
N PHE A 203 -3.36 6.44 25.44
CA PHE A 203 -2.14 6.07 26.16
C PHE A 203 -1.40 7.31 26.69
N SER A 204 -1.26 8.35 25.86
CA SER A 204 -0.48 9.54 26.22
C SER A 204 -1.15 10.45 27.26
N ARG A 205 -2.46 10.34 27.45
CA ARG A 205 -3.20 11.10 28.48
C ARG A 205 -3.16 10.47 29.86
N GLN A 206 -2.53 9.30 30.02
CA GLN A 206 -2.41 8.65 31.32
C GLN A 206 -1.45 9.42 32.23
N SER A 207 -1.68 9.36 33.54
CA SER A 207 -0.92 10.15 34.52
C SER A 207 0.49 9.62 34.79
N SER A 208 0.78 8.37 34.46
CA SER A 208 2.10 7.74 34.65
C SER A 208 2.34 6.60 33.67
N TYR A 209 3.59 6.13 33.62
CA TYR A 209 3.97 4.93 32.86
C TYR A 209 3.14 3.72 33.30
N GLU A 210 2.97 3.49 34.61
CA GLU A 210 2.20 2.37 35.15
C GLU A 210 0.72 2.47 34.79
N ALA A 211 0.15 3.68 34.80
CA ALA A 211 -1.23 3.90 34.34
C ALA A 211 -1.39 3.61 32.85
N CYS A 212 -0.40 3.99 32.02
CA CYS A 212 -0.35 3.65 30.61
C CYS A 212 -0.24 2.13 30.38
N MET A 213 0.63 1.44 31.10
CA MET A 213 0.79 -0.02 30.99
C MET A 213 -0.51 -0.75 31.31
N LYS A 214 -1.27 -0.31 32.32
CA LYS A 214 -2.61 -0.84 32.61
C LYS A 214 -3.59 -0.70 31.44
N VAL A 215 -3.46 0.35 30.62
CA VAL A 215 -4.25 0.48 29.39
C VAL A 215 -3.81 -0.57 28.38
N CYS A 216 -2.50 -0.77 28.17
CA CYS A 216 -2.01 -1.83 27.29
C CYS A 216 -2.54 -3.20 27.69
N ASP A 217 -2.50 -3.54 28.98
CA ASP A 217 -2.99 -4.82 29.50
C ASP A 217 -4.51 -4.95 29.31
N ARG A 218 -5.28 -3.92 29.66
CA ARG A 218 -6.74 -3.93 29.55
C ARG A 218 -7.22 -4.08 28.12
N GLU A 219 -6.57 -3.40 27.17
CA GLU A 219 -6.95 -3.42 25.76
C GLU A 219 -6.30 -4.57 24.97
N GLY A 220 -5.48 -5.41 25.63
CA GLY A 220 -4.80 -6.53 24.98
C GLY A 220 -3.75 -6.10 23.95
N VAL A 221 -3.08 -4.97 24.18
CA VAL A 221 -1.97 -4.51 23.33
C VAL A 221 -0.77 -5.42 23.56
N SER A 222 -0.19 -5.96 22.48
CA SER A 222 1.01 -6.78 22.62
C SER A 222 2.17 -5.97 23.23
N PRO A 223 3.05 -6.59 24.06
CA PRO A 223 4.16 -5.86 24.68
C PRO A 223 5.05 -5.12 23.69
N LYS A 224 5.26 -5.69 22.49
CA LYS A 224 6.04 -5.07 21.41
C LYS A 224 5.39 -3.82 20.80
N ASN A 225 4.08 -3.69 20.92
CA ASN A 225 3.31 -2.59 20.33
C ASN A 225 2.81 -1.59 21.40
N CYS A 226 3.06 -1.84 22.69
CA CYS A 226 2.66 -0.94 23.76
C CYS A 226 3.49 0.35 23.71
N PRO A 227 2.86 1.54 23.54
CA PRO A 227 3.61 2.77 23.31
C PRO A 227 4.18 3.40 24.59
N CYS A 228 3.86 2.86 25.77
CA CYS A 228 4.09 3.52 27.05
C CYS A 228 5.55 3.82 27.33
N GLU A 229 6.47 2.94 26.94
CA GLU A 229 7.91 3.19 27.06
C GLU A 229 8.31 4.47 26.30
N ARG A 230 7.95 4.58 25.02
CA ARG A 230 8.26 5.77 24.21
C ARG A 230 7.56 7.04 24.71
N LEU A 231 6.38 6.91 25.31
CA LEU A 231 5.58 8.06 25.78
C LEU A 231 6.07 8.60 27.13
N PHE A 232 6.54 7.75 28.04
CA PHE A 232 6.86 8.14 29.42
C PHE A 232 8.36 8.07 29.76
N ASN A 233 9.18 7.35 29.00
CA ASN A 233 10.65 7.34 29.19
C ASN A 233 11.37 8.51 28.50
N GLN A 234 10.65 9.56 28.06
CA GLN A 234 11.26 10.81 27.57
C GLN A 234 11.80 11.72 28.69
N THR A 235 11.77 11.30 29.96
CA THR A 235 12.28 12.05 31.11
C THR A 235 13.82 12.08 31.25
N HIS A 236 14.58 11.65 30.23
CA HIS A 236 16.05 11.81 30.20
C HIS A 236 16.61 12.57 28.98
N LYS A 237 15.80 13.31 28.22
CA LYS A 237 16.32 14.30 27.25
C LYS A 237 15.66 15.67 27.44
N GLY A 238 16.39 16.56 28.14
CA GLY A 238 16.20 18.01 28.09
C GLY A 238 15.52 18.63 29.31
N ARG A 239 16.33 18.99 30.30
CA ARG A 239 16.09 20.20 31.11
C ARG A 239 16.22 21.43 30.22
#